data_AF-A0A377PIK1-F1
#
_entry.id   AF-A0A377PIK1-F1
#
_cell.length_a   1.000
_cell.length_b   1.000
_cell.length_c   1.000
_cell.angle_alpha   90.00
_cell.angle_beta   90.00
_cell.angle_gamma   90.00
#
_symmetry.space_group_name_H-M   'P 1'
#
loop_
_entity.id
_entity.type
_entity.pdbx_description
1 polymer ?
#
loop_
_entity_poly.entity_id
_entity_poly.type
_entity_poly.pdbx_seq_one_letter_code
_entity_poly.pdbx_strand_id
1 'polypeptide(L)'
;MPWDSIKAATYDKAGDVQKFDPVLLADHNQRIASNPEFQYIEQDIAHYKALKDRKNIVSLNYAQREKENKDDDATRLKRINERLKVAGKKPIKSLDDVPKDYQEPDPYLDETVKIALDLAQQMQGSSK
;
A
#
# COMPACT_ATOMS: atom_id res chain seq x y z
N MET A 1 -12.16 -21.32 -19.32
CA MET A 1 -11.53 -22.61 -18.97
C MET A 1 -11.11 -22.54 -17.52
N PRO A 2 -11.39 -23.57 -16.70
CA PRO A 2 -10.91 -23.61 -15.32
C PRO A 2 -9.39 -23.76 -15.28
N TRP A 3 -8.79 -23.35 -14.17
CA TRP A 3 -7.40 -23.71 -13.88
C TRP A 3 -7.29 -25.24 -13.75
N ASP A 4 -6.21 -25.81 -14.29
CA ASP A 4 -5.87 -27.23 -14.18
C ASP A 4 -4.36 -27.38 -13.97
N SER A 5 -3.93 -28.55 -13.54
CA SER A 5 -2.54 -28.87 -13.24
C SER A 5 -2.09 -30.15 -13.95
N ILE A 6 -0.81 -30.20 -14.30
CA ILE A 6 -0.16 -31.39 -14.86
C ILE A 6 0.99 -31.82 -13.95
N LYS A 7 1.56 -33.00 -14.23
CA LYS A 7 2.74 -33.50 -13.50
C LYS A 7 3.90 -32.49 -13.61
N ALA A 8 4.52 -32.18 -12.47
CA ALA A 8 5.68 -31.29 -12.41
C ALA A 8 6.87 -31.82 -13.22
N ALA A 9 7.65 -30.91 -13.79
CA ALA A 9 8.91 -31.24 -14.44
C ALA A 9 9.99 -31.60 -13.40
N THR A 10 11.02 -32.31 -13.83
CA THR A 10 12.21 -32.58 -13.01
C THR A 10 13.13 -31.35 -13.04
N TYR A 11 13.50 -30.83 -11.86
CA TYR A 11 14.42 -29.71 -11.70
C TYR A 11 15.11 -29.77 -10.33
N ASP A 12 16.27 -29.13 -10.22
CA ASP A 12 16.98 -28.95 -8.96
C ASP A 12 16.69 -27.57 -8.36
N LYS A 13 16.51 -27.50 -7.04
CA LYS A 13 16.30 -26.23 -6.34
C LYS A 13 17.65 -25.51 -6.16
N ALA A 14 17.71 -24.25 -6.57
CA ALA A 14 18.91 -23.41 -6.39
C ALA A 14 19.13 -22.97 -4.93
N GLY A 15 18.09 -23.03 -4.09
CA GLY A 15 18.17 -22.66 -2.67
C GLY A 15 16.82 -22.83 -1.99
N ASP A 16 16.80 -22.56 -0.67
CA ASP A 16 15.60 -22.58 0.14
C ASP A 16 15.48 -21.28 0.93
N VAL A 17 14.49 -20.47 0.56
CA VAL A 17 14.15 -19.20 1.22
C VAL A 17 13.06 -19.36 2.27
N GLN A 18 12.36 -20.49 2.31
CA GLN A 18 11.19 -20.69 3.18
C GLN A 18 11.56 -20.59 4.66
N LYS A 19 12.81 -20.92 5.01
CA LYS A 19 13.34 -20.79 6.36
C LYS A 19 13.37 -19.34 6.89
N PHE A 20 13.37 -18.35 6.00
CA PHE A 20 13.40 -16.93 6.38
C PHE A 20 11.99 -16.33 6.51
N ASP A 21 10.97 -16.94 5.89
CA ASP A 21 9.61 -16.41 5.82
C ASP A 21 9.02 -15.99 7.19
N PRO A 22 9.13 -16.78 8.28
CA PRO A 22 8.50 -16.41 9.55
C PRO A 22 9.05 -15.12 10.15
N VAL A 23 10.36 -14.91 10.05
CA VAL A 23 11.04 -13.71 10.59
C VAL A 23 10.72 -12.51 9.71
N LEU A 24 10.88 -12.65 8.38
CA LEU A 24 10.58 -11.57 7.44
C LEU A 24 9.13 -11.10 7.53
N LEU A 25 8.19 -12.04 7.71
CA LEU A 25 6.77 -11.71 7.87
C LEU A 25 6.50 -10.97 9.19
N ALA A 26 7.13 -11.40 10.30
CA ALA A 26 6.98 -10.72 11.59
C ALA A 26 7.50 -9.28 11.53
N ASP A 27 8.71 -9.10 10.99
CA ASP A 27 9.36 -7.79 10.87
C ASP A 27 8.57 -6.85 9.95
N HIS A 28 8.12 -7.37 8.80
CA HIS A 28 7.22 -6.65 7.89
C HIS A 28 5.95 -6.18 8.58
N ASN A 29 5.23 -7.11 9.24
CA ASN A 29 3.96 -6.80 9.93
C ASN A 29 4.15 -5.73 11.01
N GLN A 30 5.24 -5.80 11.77
CA GLN A 30 5.55 -4.79 12.78
C GLN A 30 5.78 -3.40 12.14
N ARG A 31 6.50 -3.34 11.02
CA ARG A 31 6.77 -2.07 10.33
C ARG A 31 5.50 -1.44 9.77
N ILE A 32 4.69 -2.20 9.02
CA ILE A 32 3.49 -1.67 8.37
C ILE A 32 2.42 -1.25 9.38
N ALA A 33 2.38 -1.88 10.57
CA ALA A 33 1.47 -1.49 11.65
C ALA A 33 1.73 -0.06 12.16
N SER A 34 2.98 0.42 12.05
CA SER A 34 3.37 1.77 12.46
C SER A 34 3.47 2.78 11.30
N ASN A 35 3.37 2.31 10.06
CA ASN A 35 3.55 3.14 8.87
C ASN A 35 2.23 3.81 8.44
N PRO A 36 2.13 5.16 8.47
CA PRO A 36 0.91 5.88 8.08
C PRO A 36 0.41 5.55 6.67
N GLU A 37 1.30 5.32 5.70
CA GLU A 37 0.91 5.01 4.32
C GLU A 37 0.19 3.66 4.22
N PHE A 38 0.65 2.65 4.95
CA PHE A 38 -0.05 1.36 5.04
C PHE A 38 -1.37 1.48 5.79
N GLN A 39 -1.48 2.38 6.79
CA GLN A 39 -2.75 2.64 7.45
C GLN A 39 -3.77 3.31 6.52
N TYR A 40 -3.34 4.22 5.62
CA TYR A 40 -4.22 4.78 4.60
C TYR A 40 -4.66 3.71 3.59
N ILE A 41 -3.76 2.82 3.18
CA ILE A 41 -4.09 1.69 2.29
C ILE A 41 -5.16 0.80 2.92
N GLU A 42 -5.03 0.44 4.20
CA GLU A 42 -6.04 -0.37 4.90
C GLU A 42 -7.40 0.34 4.99
N GLN A 43 -7.41 1.67 5.22
CA GLN A 43 -8.63 2.47 5.18
C GLN A 43 -9.28 2.46 3.79
N ASP A 44 -8.48 2.56 2.73
CA ASP A 44 -8.97 2.56 1.35
C ASP A 44 -9.51 1.18 0.95
N ILE A 45 -8.85 0.10 1.41
CA ILE A 45 -9.34 -1.27 1.25
C ILE A 45 -10.69 -1.44 1.96
N ALA A 46 -10.82 -0.94 3.19
CA ALA A 46 -12.06 -1.02 3.96
C ALA A 46 -13.19 -0.21 3.28
N HIS A 47 -12.89 1.01 2.85
CA HIS A 47 -13.82 1.88 2.12
C HIS A 47 -14.29 1.21 0.82
N TYR A 48 -13.35 0.70 0.02
CA TYR A 48 -13.65 -0.01 -1.22
C TYR A 48 -14.54 -1.23 -0.97
N LYS A 49 -14.23 -2.05 0.05
CA LYS A 49 -15.04 -3.23 0.41
C LYS A 49 -16.47 -2.83 0.77
N ALA A 50 -16.66 -1.75 1.52
CA ALA A 50 -17.99 -1.26 1.90
C ALA A 50 -18.81 -0.76 0.69
N LEU A 51 -18.15 -0.20 -0.32
CA LEU A 51 -18.81 0.31 -1.53
C LEU A 51 -18.94 -0.71 -2.65
N LYS A 52 -18.19 -1.82 -2.60
CA LYS A 52 -18.07 -2.80 -3.68
C LYS A 52 -19.43 -3.30 -4.19
N ASP A 53 -20.36 -3.58 -3.28
CA ASP A 53 -21.70 -4.10 -3.62
C ASP A 53 -22.54 -3.11 -4.43
N ARG A 54 -22.26 -1.81 -4.30
CA ARG A 54 -22.98 -0.73 -5.00
C ARG A 54 -22.14 -0.08 -6.09
N LYS A 55 -20.98 -0.65 -6.44
CA LYS A 55 -20.05 -0.09 -7.44
C LYS A 55 -20.73 0.24 -8.79
N ASN A 56 -21.74 -0.54 -9.18
CA ASN A 56 -22.45 -0.36 -10.46
C ASN A 56 -23.73 0.46 -10.33
N ILE A 57 -24.02 1.04 -9.15
CA ILE A 57 -25.22 1.81 -8.87
C ILE A 57 -24.81 3.22 -8.47
N VAL A 58 -24.97 4.17 -9.40
CA VAL A 58 -24.61 5.58 -9.17
C VAL A 58 -25.87 6.38 -8.85
N SER A 59 -25.82 7.18 -7.79
CA SER A 59 -26.91 8.09 -7.45
C SER A 59 -27.04 9.21 -8.49
N LEU A 60 -28.27 9.47 -8.93
CA LEU A 60 -28.60 10.63 -9.78
C LEU A 60 -28.96 11.87 -8.95
N ASN A 61 -28.94 11.77 -7.62
CA ASN A 61 -29.16 12.92 -6.74
C ASN A 61 -27.91 13.80 -6.69
N TYR A 62 -28.04 15.03 -7.17
CA TYR A 62 -26.93 15.98 -7.20
C TYR A 62 -26.31 16.24 -5.82
N ALA A 63 -27.13 16.52 -4.81
CA ALA A 63 -26.64 16.83 -3.46
C ALA A 63 -25.88 15.65 -2.84
N GLN A 64 -26.31 14.42 -3.12
CA GLN A 64 -25.58 13.22 -2.70
C GLN A 64 -24.23 13.11 -3.40
N ARG A 65 -24.19 13.26 -4.73
CA ARG A 65 -22.94 13.18 -5.52
C ARG A 65 -21.96 14.29 -5.16
N GLU A 66 -22.47 15.50 -4.89
CA GLU A 66 -21.65 16.63 -4.45
C GLU A 66 -21.02 16.35 -3.08
N LYS A 67 -21.78 15.75 -2.16
CA LYS A 67 -21.25 15.36 -0.84
C LYS A 67 -20.17 14.28 -0.96
N GLU A 68 -20.41 13.22 -1.73
CA GLU A 68 -19.42 12.14 -1.97
C GLU A 68 -18.10 12.72 -2.51
N ASN A 69 -18.17 13.58 -3.52
CA ASN A 69 -16.98 14.21 -4.08
C ASN A 69 -16.25 15.09 -3.05
N LYS A 70 -16.98 15.87 -2.23
CA LYS A 70 -16.37 16.71 -1.19
C LYS A 70 -15.68 15.88 -0.10
N ASP A 71 -16.26 14.76 0.29
CA ASP A 71 -15.71 13.86 1.29
C ASP A 71 -14.42 13.19 0.77
N ASP A 72 -14.40 12.78 -0.50
CA ASP A 72 -13.22 12.24 -1.19
C ASP A 72 -12.11 13.31 -1.31
N ASP A 73 -12.44 14.51 -1.76
CA ASP A 73 -11.50 15.62 -1.92
C ASP A 73 -10.90 16.05 -0.57
N ALA A 74 -11.72 16.13 0.48
CA ALA A 74 -11.27 16.45 1.83
C ALA A 74 -10.30 15.39 2.37
N THR A 75 -10.59 14.10 2.12
CA THR A 75 -9.72 12.99 2.51
C THR A 75 -8.38 13.06 1.78
N ARG A 76 -8.41 13.29 0.46
CA ARG A 76 -7.19 13.44 -0.35
C ARG A 76 -6.36 14.63 0.09
N LEU A 77 -6.99 15.79 0.29
CA LEU A 77 -6.31 17.02 0.73
C LEU A 77 -5.66 16.84 2.10
N LYS A 78 -6.36 16.19 3.04
CA LYS A 78 -5.82 15.86 4.37
C LYS A 78 -4.55 15.01 4.25
N ARG A 79 -4.58 13.92 3.48
CA ARG A 79 -3.43 13.01 3.31
C ARG A 79 -2.25 13.70 2.63
N ILE A 80 -2.51 14.51 1.59
CA ILE A 80 -1.43 15.28 0.93
C ILE A 80 -0.80 16.26 1.93
N ASN A 81 -1.59 16.97 2.72
CA ASN A 81 -1.08 17.89 3.73
C ASN A 81 -0.29 17.18 4.85
N GLU A 82 -0.74 15.99 5.28
CA GLU A 82 0.00 15.15 6.22
C GLU A 82 1.38 14.75 5.65
N ARG A 83 1.43 14.34 4.36
CA ARG A 83 2.68 14.04 3.65
C ARG A 83 3.59 15.25 3.48
N LEU A 84 3.03 16.41 3.09
CA LEU A 84 3.79 17.66 2.93
C LEU A 84 4.39 18.10 4.26
N LYS A 85 3.65 17.96 5.37
CA LYS A 85 4.14 18.24 6.72
C LYS A 85 5.33 17.38 7.10
N VAL A 86 5.29 16.07 6.80
CA VAL A 86 6.42 15.14 7.02
C VAL A 86 7.61 15.53 6.16
N ALA A 87 7.37 15.97 4.92
CA ALA A 87 8.41 16.45 4.01
C ALA A 87 8.92 17.88 4.30
N GLY A 88 8.45 18.55 5.36
CA GLY A 88 8.81 19.93 5.70
C GLY A 88 8.31 20.99 4.70
N LYS A 89 7.38 20.62 3.82
CA LYS A 89 6.76 21.50 2.82
C LYS A 89 5.54 22.21 3.42
N LYS A 90 5.17 23.34 2.82
CA LYS A 90 3.98 24.11 3.26
C LYS A 90 2.70 23.35 2.89
N PRO A 91 1.67 23.35 3.74
CA PRO A 91 0.37 22.78 3.41
C PRO A 91 -0.31 23.59 2.29
N ILE A 92 -1.13 22.90 1.52
CA ILE A 92 -1.94 23.44 0.42
C ILE A 92 -3.40 23.63 0.85
N LYS A 93 -4.10 24.57 0.21
CA LYS A 93 -5.49 24.92 0.54
C LYS A 93 -6.50 24.21 -0.35
N SER A 94 -6.17 24.02 -1.62
CA SER A 94 -6.97 23.24 -2.58
C SER A 94 -6.15 22.09 -3.17
N LEU A 95 -6.82 21.06 -3.69
CA LEU A 95 -6.20 20.03 -4.52
C LEU A 95 -5.63 20.61 -5.83
N ASP A 96 -6.10 21.78 -6.27
CA ASP A 96 -5.56 22.49 -7.43
C ASP A 96 -4.16 23.07 -7.19
N ASP A 97 -3.80 23.26 -5.91
CA ASP A 97 -2.51 23.82 -5.50
C ASP A 97 -1.44 22.71 -5.35
N VAL A 98 -1.77 21.46 -5.68
CA VAL A 98 -0.80 20.35 -5.65
C VAL A 98 0.34 20.66 -6.63
N PRO A 99 1.61 20.68 -6.16
CA PRO A 99 2.75 20.95 -7.04
C PRO A 99 2.79 19.98 -8.22
N LYS A 100 3.11 20.47 -9.43
CA LYS A 100 3.19 19.61 -10.64
C LYS A 100 4.29 18.55 -10.57
N ASP A 101 5.30 18.78 -9.74
CA ASP A 101 6.40 17.88 -9.43
C ASP A 101 6.10 16.99 -8.21
N TYR A 102 4.89 17.02 -7.66
CA TYR A 102 4.48 16.15 -6.56
C TYR A 102 4.48 14.70 -7.02
N GLN A 103 5.36 13.91 -6.43
CA GLN A 103 5.37 12.46 -6.57
C GLN A 103 4.75 11.85 -5.32
N GLU A 104 3.75 11.01 -5.52
CA GLU A 104 3.19 10.20 -4.44
C GLU A 104 4.26 9.21 -3.95
N PRO A 105 4.30 8.95 -2.63
CA PRO A 105 5.21 7.94 -2.10
C PRO A 105 4.87 6.56 -2.68
N ASP A 106 5.89 5.70 -2.83
CA ASP A 106 5.71 4.29 -3.19
C ASP A 106 5.94 3.42 -1.94
N PRO A 107 4.92 3.25 -1.08
CA PRO A 107 5.08 2.53 0.18
C PRO A 107 5.40 1.05 -0.02
N TYR A 108 5.02 0.46 -1.16
CA TYR A 108 5.33 -0.93 -1.47
C TYR A 108 6.79 -1.09 -1.85
N LEU A 109 7.33 -0.21 -2.68
CA LEU A 109 8.75 -0.21 -2.99
C LEU A 109 9.60 0.01 -1.73
N ASP A 110 9.26 1.03 -0.94
CA ASP A 110 10.00 1.37 0.28
C ASP A 110 10.01 0.22 1.30
N GLU A 111 8.88 -0.48 1.46
CA GLU A 111 8.81 -1.66 2.34
C GLU A 111 9.53 -2.87 1.75
N THR A 112 9.47 -3.07 0.42
CA THR A 112 10.19 -4.15 -0.26
C THR A 112 11.71 -3.99 -0.13
N VAL A 113 12.22 -2.76 -0.18
CA VAL A 113 13.64 -2.48 0.11
C VAL A 113 14.02 -2.95 1.50
N LYS A 114 13.19 -2.72 2.52
CA LYS A 114 13.46 -3.18 3.89
C LYS A 114 13.44 -4.70 3.98
N ILE A 115 12.46 -5.36 3.36
CA ILE A 115 12.40 -6.84 3.30
C ILE A 115 13.65 -7.41 2.63
N ALA A 116 14.14 -6.79 1.55
CA ALA A 116 15.35 -7.23 0.87
C ALA A 116 16.61 -7.08 1.76
N LEU A 117 16.69 -6.00 2.54
CA LEU A 117 17.77 -5.80 3.53
C LEU A 117 17.70 -6.84 4.65
N ASP A 118 16.51 -7.12 5.18
CA ASP A 118 16.31 -8.14 6.21
C ASP A 118 16.74 -9.52 5.69
N LEU A 119 16.33 -9.88 4.47
CA LEU A 119 16.74 -11.12 3.83
C LEU A 119 18.28 -11.21 3.69
N ALA A 120 18.92 -10.13 3.25
CA ALA A 120 20.38 -10.08 3.14
C ALA A 120 21.07 -10.29 4.51
N GLN A 121 20.53 -9.71 5.59
CA GLN A 121 21.05 -9.92 6.95
C GLN A 121 20.86 -11.37 7.42
N GLN A 122 19.70 -11.96 7.19
CA GLN A 122 19.41 -13.35 7.54
C GLN A 122 20.33 -14.34 6.78
N MET A 123 20.60 -14.05 5.50
CA MET A 123 21.52 -14.86 4.69
C MET A 123 22.98 -14.76 5.18
N GLN A 124 23.43 -13.58 5.59
CA GLN A 124 24.80 -13.39 6.13
C GLN A 124 24.96 -14.03 7.52
N GLY A 125 23.94 -13.92 8.38
CA GLY A 125 23.94 -14.54 9.71
C GLY A 125 23.93 -16.07 9.67
N SER A 126 23.38 -16.67 8.62
CA SER A 126 23.34 -18.13 8.40
C SER A 126 24.66 -18.73 7.89
N SER A 127 25.67 -17.90 7.57
CA SER A 127 26.95 -18.33 6.99
C SER A 127 28.09 -18.43 8.03
N LYS A 128 27.78 -18.30 9.33
CA LYS A 128 28.66 -18.59 10.46
C LYS A 128 28.13 -19.79 11.25
#